data_AF-A0A925W7X9-F1
#
_entry.id   AF-A0A925W7X9-F1
#
_cell.length_a   1.000
_cell.length_b   1.000
_cell.length_c   1.000
_cell.angle_alpha   90.00
_cell.angle_beta   90.00
_cell.angle_gamma   90.00
#
_symmetry.space_group_name_H-M   'P 1'
#
loop_
_entity.id
_entity.type
_entity.pdbx_description
1 polymer ?
#
loop_
_entity_poly.entity_id
_entity_poly.type
_entity_poly.pdbx_seq_one_letter_code
_entity_poly.pdbx_strand_id
1 'polypeptide(L)'
;LLRPHGRLLLQQMSRGAAGHNSAPGGGAFMESYVAPDMYMRPLGETLNFLEAAGLEVVDVHSLREHYVWTVRPWLDTLQDNRAEAVRLVGEEQFRVWLLYLAGAALAFEENRMGVHQMLMVRPDADGRSGLPRGRTSTLGTDPETDHVSVANPVGANGVARPALTR
;
A
#
# COMPACT_ATOMS: atom_id res chain seq x y z
N LEU A 1 -0.75 -14.08 -21.21
CA LEU A 1 0.45 -13.30 -20.78
C LEU A 1 0.32 -11.87 -21.30
N LEU A 2 0.93 -10.90 -20.60
CA LEU A 2 0.90 -9.48 -21.02
C LEU A 2 1.46 -9.31 -22.44
N ARG A 3 0.87 -8.40 -23.22
CA ARG A 3 1.41 -7.97 -24.52
C ARG A 3 2.68 -7.12 -24.32
N PRO A 4 3.53 -6.93 -25.34
CA PRO A 4 4.56 -5.89 -25.32
C PRO A 4 4.00 -4.54 -24.84
N HIS A 5 4.76 -3.84 -23.99
CA HIS A 5 4.40 -2.61 -23.28
C HIS A 5 3.23 -2.75 -22.29
N GLY A 6 2.71 -3.96 -22.09
CA GLY A 6 1.69 -4.25 -21.09
C GLY A 6 2.22 -4.03 -19.67
N ARG A 7 1.38 -3.49 -18.79
CA ARG A 7 1.73 -3.12 -17.42
C ARG A 7 1.04 -4.06 -16.42
N LEU A 8 1.71 -4.32 -15.30
CA LEU A 8 1.18 -5.04 -14.15
C LEU A 8 1.34 -4.17 -12.91
N LEU A 9 0.27 -3.96 -12.16
CA LEU A 9 0.35 -3.45 -10.80
C LEU A 9 0.02 -4.59 -9.84
N LEU A 10 1.01 -5.05 -9.06
CA LEU A 10 0.83 -6.11 -8.08
C LEU A 10 0.92 -5.52 -6.67
N GLN A 11 -0.14 -5.67 -5.88
CA GLN A 11 -0.12 -5.35 -4.44
C GLN A 11 0.09 -6.63 -3.62
N GLN A 12 1.04 -6.61 -2.70
CA GLN A 12 1.43 -7.77 -1.89
C GLN A 12 1.69 -7.38 -0.44
N MET A 13 1.13 -8.14 0.51
CA MET A 13 1.60 -8.14 1.90
C MET A 13 2.90 -8.94 2.00
N SER A 14 3.95 -8.34 2.55
CA SER A 14 5.30 -8.91 2.63
C SER A 14 5.81 -8.96 4.07
N ARG A 15 6.80 -9.82 4.30
CA ARG A 15 7.46 -10.01 5.60
C ARG A 15 8.98 -10.05 5.41
N GLY A 16 9.74 -9.56 6.40
CA GLY A 16 11.21 -9.67 6.41
C GLY A 16 12.01 -8.38 6.22
N ALA A 17 11.36 -7.20 6.26
CA ALA A 17 12.06 -5.90 6.21
C ALA A 17 12.79 -5.55 7.52
N ALA A 18 12.25 -5.97 8.68
CA ALA A 18 12.92 -5.88 9.97
C ALA A 18 13.37 -7.29 10.40
N GLY A 19 14.67 -7.46 10.64
CA GLY A 19 15.27 -8.75 11.00
C GLY A 19 14.63 -9.43 12.22
N HIS A 20 14.99 -10.70 12.37
CA HIS A 20 14.67 -11.67 13.44
C HIS A 20 13.48 -12.62 13.22
N ASN A 21 12.59 -12.41 12.24
CA ASN A 21 11.55 -13.41 11.95
C ASN A 21 11.20 -13.52 10.46
N SER A 22 11.96 -14.35 9.76
CA SER A 22 11.81 -14.72 8.35
C SER A 22 10.88 -15.92 8.13
N ALA A 23 10.21 -16.43 9.19
CA ALA A 23 9.30 -17.55 9.04
C ALA A 23 8.18 -17.16 8.06
N PRO A 24 7.97 -17.94 6.99
CA PRO A 24 6.91 -17.65 6.05
C PRO A 24 5.54 -17.79 6.72
N GLY A 25 4.63 -16.85 6.43
CA GLY A 25 3.24 -16.93 6.87
C GLY A 25 2.86 -16.01 8.03
N GLY A 26 1.66 -16.24 8.57
CA GLY A 26 1.04 -15.40 9.59
C GLY A 26 1.40 -15.79 11.03
N GLY A 27 2.01 -16.97 11.22
CA GLY A 27 2.21 -17.57 12.53
C GLY A 27 0.97 -18.35 12.98
N ALA A 28 1.15 -19.18 14.02
CA ALA A 28 0.18 -20.19 14.43
C ALA A 28 -1.24 -19.66 14.64
N PHE A 29 -1.42 -18.45 15.20
CA PHE A 29 -2.75 -17.85 15.37
C PHE A 29 -3.42 -17.58 14.03
N MET A 30 -2.73 -16.93 13.10
CA MET A 30 -3.28 -16.62 11.78
C MET A 30 -3.62 -17.89 11.01
N GLU A 31 -2.71 -18.86 11.02
CA GLU A 31 -2.89 -20.12 10.29
C GLU A 31 -4.00 -20.99 10.90
N SER A 32 -4.26 -20.89 12.21
CA SER A 32 -5.30 -21.69 12.86
C SER A 32 -6.70 -21.05 12.75
N TYR A 33 -6.79 -19.72 12.79
CA TYR A 33 -8.07 -19.04 13.03
C TYR A 33 -8.50 -18.06 11.94
N VAL A 34 -7.60 -17.60 11.07
CA VAL A 34 -7.89 -16.50 10.13
C VAL A 34 -7.64 -16.89 8.68
N ALA A 35 -6.44 -17.38 8.36
CA ALA A 35 -6.00 -17.68 7.00
C ALA A 35 -4.99 -18.85 7.01
N PRO A 36 -5.47 -20.11 6.92
CA PRO A 36 -4.65 -21.31 7.01
C PRO A 36 -3.53 -21.42 5.98
N ASP A 37 -3.79 -20.92 4.77
CA ASP A 37 -2.85 -20.98 3.65
C ASP A 37 -2.06 -19.67 3.47
N MET A 38 -2.07 -18.78 4.48
CA MET A 38 -1.42 -17.48 4.34
C MET A 38 0.09 -17.62 4.26
N TYR A 39 0.63 -17.25 3.10
CA TYR A 39 2.07 -17.22 2.84
C TYR A 39 2.49 -15.81 2.42
N MET A 40 3.42 -15.23 3.17
CA MET A 40 3.96 -13.89 2.88
C MET A 40 5.43 -13.99 2.49
N ARG A 41 5.70 -13.74 1.22
CA ARG A 41 7.07 -13.68 0.71
C ARG A 41 7.75 -12.37 1.07
N PRO A 42 9.08 -12.38 1.28
CA PRO A 42 9.88 -11.17 1.16
C PRO A 42 9.64 -10.49 -0.20
N LEU A 43 9.65 -9.16 -0.21
CA LEU A 43 9.47 -8.37 -1.42
C LEU A 43 10.44 -8.81 -2.53
N GLY A 44 11.73 -8.96 -2.19
CA GLY A 44 12.77 -9.32 -3.16
C GLY A 44 12.52 -10.67 -3.82
N GLU A 45 11.96 -11.65 -3.11
CA GLU A 45 11.62 -12.94 -3.71
C GLU A 45 10.50 -12.81 -4.74
N THR A 46 9.47 -12.01 -4.43
CA THR A 46 8.38 -11.71 -5.39
C THR A 46 8.91 -10.97 -6.62
N LEU A 47 9.81 -9.99 -6.44
CA LEU A 47 10.45 -9.28 -7.56
C LEU A 47 11.26 -10.24 -8.45
N ASN A 48 12.06 -11.14 -7.84
CA ASN A 48 12.82 -12.14 -8.60
C ASN A 48 11.91 -13.01 -9.49
N PHE A 49 10.74 -13.42 -8.99
CA PHE A 49 9.78 -14.19 -9.81
C PHE A 49 9.23 -13.37 -10.99
N LEU A 50 8.95 -12.09 -10.77
CA LEU A 50 8.43 -11.21 -11.82
C LEU A 50 9.48 -10.92 -12.89
N GLU A 51 10.73 -10.67 -12.48
CA GLU A 51 11.87 -10.49 -13.38
C GLU A 51 12.17 -11.76 -14.19
N ALA A 52 12.15 -12.93 -13.53
CA ALA A 52 12.30 -14.23 -14.21
C ALA A 52 11.18 -14.49 -15.24
N ALA A 53 10.00 -13.87 -15.08
CA ALA A 53 8.91 -13.92 -16.05
C ALA A 53 9.05 -12.91 -17.21
N GLY A 54 10.21 -12.22 -17.29
CA GLY A 54 10.54 -11.24 -18.31
C GLY A 54 9.80 -9.91 -18.14
N LEU A 55 9.48 -9.53 -16.91
CA LEU A 55 8.96 -8.20 -16.58
C LEU A 55 10.08 -7.32 -16.05
N GLU A 56 10.03 -6.04 -16.37
CA GLU A 56 10.93 -5.01 -15.87
C GLU A 56 10.24 -4.24 -14.74
N VAL A 57 10.95 -4.02 -13.62
CA VAL A 57 10.46 -3.23 -12.49
C VAL A 57 10.44 -1.75 -12.88
N VAL A 58 9.30 -1.10 -12.68
CA VAL A 58 9.12 0.33 -12.96
C VAL A 58 9.14 1.15 -11.67
N ASP A 59 8.38 0.71 -10.67
CA ASP A 59 8.27 1.39 -9.38
C ASP A 59 7.88 0.39 -8.29
N VAL A 60 8.34 0.64 -7.06
CA VAL A 60 7.90 -0.10 -5.88
C VAL A 60 7.55 0.91 -4.78
N HIS A 61 6.31 0.87 -4.34
CA HIS A 61 5.78 1.77 -3.33
C HIS A 61 5.37 1.02 -2.07
N SER A 62 5.88 1.45 -0.91
CA SER A 62 5.54 0.88 0.39
C SER A 62 4.32 1.58 1.00
N LEU A 63 3.33 0.79 1.39
CA LEU A 63 2.06 1.22 1.99
C LEU A 63 1.93 0.76 3.45
N ARG A 64 3.02 0.37 4.11
CA ARG A 64 3.00 -0.17 5.48
C ARG A 64 2.23 0.74 6.46
N GLU A 65 2.55 2.03 6.47
CA GLU A 65 1.96 2.99 7.41
C GLU A 65 0.50 3.29 7.09
N HIS A 66 0.14 3.27 5.80
CA HIS A 66 -1.25 3.39 5.36
C HIS A 66 -2.11 2.25 5.89
N TYR A 67 -1.54 1.05 6.04
CA TYR A 67 -2.24 -0.09 6.63
C TYR A 67 -2.53 0.11 8.11
N VAL A 68 -1.71 0.87 8.85
CA VAL A 68 -2.03 1.28 10.23
C VAL A 68 -3.27 2.16 10.25
N TRP A 69 -3.32 3.15 9.35
CA TRP A 69 -4.48 4.04 9.17
C TRP A 69 -5.72 3.33 8.64
N THR A 70 -5.58 2.10 8.14
CA THR A 70 -6.70 1.28 7.68
C THR A 70 -7.20 0.36 8.79
N VAL A 71 -6.30 -0.39 9.42
CA VAL A 71 -6.65 -1.45 10.37
C VAL A 71 -7.15 -0.88 11.69
N ARG A 72 -6.63 0.26 12.15
CA ARG A 72 -7.12 0.90 13.39
C ARG A 72 -8.60 1.32 13.28
N PRO A 73 -9.02 2.09 12.26
CA PRO A 73 -10.44 2.37 12.07
C PRO A 73 -11.32 1.13 11.90
N TRP A 74 -10.82 0.06 11.28
CA TRP A 74 -11.57 -1.20 11.19
C TRP A 74 -11.78 -1.84 12.56
N LEU A 75 -10.76 -1.83 13.42
CA LEU A 75 -10.87 -2.32 14.78
C LEU A 75 -11.89 -1.50 15.58
N ASP A 76 -11.80 -0.17 15.52
CA ASP A 76 -12.73 0.73 16.21
C ASP A 76 -14.18 0.48 15.73
N THR A 77 -14.37 0.41 14.41
CA THR A 77 -15.69 0.12 13.81
C THR A 77 -16.25 -1.23 14.27
N LEU A 78 -15.41 -2.26 14.35
CA LEU A 78 -15.83 -3.58 14.82
C LEU A 78 -16.24 -3.55 16.30
N GLN A 79 -15.51 -2.81 17.13
CA GLN A 79 -15.81 -2.64 18.56
C GLN A 79 -17.13 -1.88 18.77
N ASP A 80 -17.33 -0.78 18.05
CA ASP A 80 -18.55 0.03 18.12
C ASP A 80 -19.80 -0.76 17.69
N ASN A 81 -19.63 -1.73 16.80
CA ASN A 81 -20.70 -2.57 16.28
C ASN A 81 -20.75 -3.97 16.91
N ARG A 82 -20.20 -4.13 18.14
CA ARG A 82 -20.11 -5.43 18.82
C ARG A 82 -21.41 -6.23 18.82
N ALA A 83 -22.54 -5.62 19.17
CA ALA A 83 -23.81 -6.34 19.30
C ALA A 83 -24.20 -7.03 17.98
N GLU A 84 -24.05 -6.31 16.87
CA GLU A 84 -24.34 -6.83 15.53
C GLU A 84 -23.30 -7.87 15.09
N ALA A 85 -22.02 -7.60 15.32
CA ALA A 85 -20.95 -8.55 14.98
C ALA A 85 -21.11 -9.88 15.73
N VAL A 86 -21.36 -9.85 17.03
CA VAL A 86 -21.60 -11.05 17.85
C VAL A 86 -22.85 -11.79 17.38
N ARG A 87 -23.91 -11.09 16.98
CA ARG A 87 -25.11 -11.72 16.41
C ARG A 87 -24.81 -12.46 15.10
N LEU A 88 -23.88 -11.96 14.29
CA LEU A 88 -23.52 -12.55 13.00
C LEU A 88 -22.58 -13.75 13.11
N VAL A 89 -21.54 -13.65 13.94
CA VAL A 89 -20.45 -14.64 13.97
C VAL A 89 -20.31 -15.38 15.30
N GLY A 90 -21.04 -14.96 16.33
CA GLY A 90 -20.89 -15.46 17.70
C GLY A 90 -19.77 -14.77 18.49
N GLU A 91 -19.82 -14.92 19.81
CA GLU A 91 -18.91 -14.27 20.75
C GLU A 91 -17.45 -14.72 20.54
N GLU A 92 -17.23 -16.00 20.26
CA GLU A 92 -15.89 -16.58 20.05
C GLU A 92 -15.21 -15.99 18.81
N GLN A 93 -15.88 -16.06 17.65
CA GLN A 93 -15.33 -15.52 16.41
C GLN A 93 -15.15 -14.01 16.47
N PHE A 94 -16.06 -13.28 17.14
CA PHE A 94 -15.87 -11.85 17.38
C PHE A 94 -14.55 -11.56 18.11
N ARG A 95 -14.21 -12.34 19.14
CA ARG A 95 -12.94 -12.18 19.86
C ARG A 95 -11.72 -12.54 19.01
N VAL A 96 -11.83 -13.55 18.13
CA VAL A 96 -10.80 -13.87 17.14
C VAL A 96 -10.55 -12.66 16.23
N TRP A 97 -11.61 -12.03 15.71
CA TRP A 97 -11.50 -10.84 14.86
C TRP A 97 -10.87 -9.65 15.59
N LEU A 98 -11.23 -9.40 16.85
CA LEU A 98 -10.59 -8.36 17.66
C LEU A 98 -9.08 -8.61 17.80
N LEU A 99 -8.70 -9.83 18.15
CA LEU A 99 -7.28 -10.19 18.31
C LEU A 99 -6.52 -10.10 16.99
N TYR A 100 -7.14 -10.53 15.89
CA TYR A 100 -6.57 -10.41 14.55
C TYR A 100 -6.29 -8.94 14.18
N LEU A 101 -7.29 -8.06 14.27
CA LEU A 101 -7.14 -6.66 13.86
C LEU A 101 -6.16 -5.90 14.77
N ALA A 102 -6.23 -6.13 16.09
CA ALA A 102 -5.26 -5.53 17.02
C ALA A 102 -3.83 -6.00 16.74
N GLY A 103 -3.63 -7.30 16.52
CA GLY A 103 -2.32 -7.86 16.19
C GLY A 103 -1.79 -7.39 14.83
N ALA A 104 -2.67 -7.26 13.84
CA ALA A 104 -2.32 -6.77 12.51
C ALA A 104 -1.88 -5.29 12.55
N ALA A 105 -2.62 -4.43 13.28
CA ALA A 105 -2.24 -3.03 13.46
C ALA A 105 -0.82 -2.92 14.03
N LEU A 106 -0.54 -3.64 15.11
CA LEU A 106 0.77 -3.64 15.75
C LEU A 106 1.87 -4.19 14.83
N ALA A 107 1.57 -5.23 14.04
CA ALA A 107 2.55 -5.79 13.12
C ALA A 107 3.00 -4.81 12.01
N PHE A 108 2.09 -3.96 11.53
CA PHE A 108 2.42 -2.89 10.58
C PHE A 108 3.14 -1.71 11.27
N GLU A 109 2.74 -1.33 12.48
CA GLU A 109 3.38 -0.27 13.26
C GLU A 109 4.85 -0.59 13.57
N GLU A 110 5.11 -1.82 14.00
CA GLU A 110 6.45 -2.28 14.38
C GLU A 110 7.30 -2.73 13.18
N ASN A 111 6.83 -2.51 11.95
CA ASN A 111 7.53 -2.93 10.73
C ASN A 111 7.86 -4.44 10.66
N ARG A 112 7.04 -5.27 11.32
CA ARG A 112 7.10 -6.74 11.21
C ARG A 112 6.45 -7.22 9.92
N MET A 113 5.52 -6.45 9.37
CA MET A 113 4.85 -6.68 8.10
C MET A 113 4.88 -5.41 7.25
N GLY A 114 4.89 -5.58 5.93
CA GLY A 114 4.79 -4.50 4.96
C GLY A 114 3.71 -4.78 3.92
N VAL A 115 3.35 -3.75 3.17
CA VAL A 115 2.50 -3.87 1.98
C VAL A 115 3.15 -3.08 0.86
N HIS A 116 3.29 -3.70 -0.30
CA HIS A 116 4.04 -3.12 -1.41
C HIS A 116 3.20 -3.18 -2.67
N GLN A 117 3.12 -2.06 -3.39
CA GLN A 117 2.65 -2.00 -4.76
C GLN A 117 3.87 -2.00 -5.69
N MET A 118 3.92 -2.99 -6.58
CA MET A 118 4.97 -3.16 -7.57
C MET A 118 4.38 -2.89 -8.94
N LEU A 119 4.83 -1.83 -9.61
CA LEU A 119 4.52 -1.56 -11.00
C LEU A 119 5.59 -2.21 -11.87
N MET A 120 5.15 -3.06 -12.79
CA MET A 120 6.00 -3.76 -13.75
C MET A 120 5.54 -3.46 -15.17
N VAL A 121 6.44 -3.63 -16.13
CA VAL A 121 6.13 -3.54 -17.56
C VAL A 121 6.75 -4.73 -18.30
N ARG A 122 6.12 -5.16 -19.39
CA ARG A 122 6.73 -6.09 -20.34
C ARG A 122 7.43 -5.30 -21.45
N PRO A 123 8.76 -5.34 -21.55
CA PRO A 123 9.45 -4.75 -22.69
C PRO A 123 9.03 -5.40 -24.01
N ASP A 124 9.17 -4.68 -25.11
CA ASP A 124 9.06 -5.27 -26.44
C ASP A 124 10.31 -6.10 -26.81
N ALA A 125 10.31 -6.66 -28.03
CA ALA A 125 11.41 -7.47 -28.53
C ALA A 125 12.74 -6.71 -28.64
N ASP A 126 12.69 -5.37 -28.72
CA ASP A 126 13.87 -4.50 -28.77
C ASP A 126 14.30 -4.04 -27.35
N GLY A 127 13.65 -4.53 -26.30
CA GLY A 127 13.92 -4.16 -24.91
C GLY A 127 13.35 -2.80 -24.49
N ARG A 128 12.43 -2.21 -25.26
CA ARG A 128 11.82 -0.91 -24.92
C ARG A 128 10.63 -1.13 -23.99
N SER A 129 10.62 -0.43 -22.86
CA SER A 129 9.49 -0.44 -21.91
C SER A 129 8.23 0.25 -22.46
N GLY A 130 8.38 1.19 -23.40
CA GLY A 130 7.27 2.03 -23.88
C GLY A 130 6.77 3.04 -22.85
N LEU A 131 7.52 3.25 -21.76
CA LEU A 131 7.19 4.21 -20.72
C LEU A 131 7.75 5.61 -21.03
N PRO A 132 7.06 6.66 -20.57
CA PRO A 132 7.60 8.01 -20.60
C PRO A 132 8.84 8.12 -19.69
N ARG A 133 9.70 9.10 -19.97
CA ARG A 133 10.93 9.33 -19.19
C ARG A 133 10.66 9.74 -17.73
N GLY A 134 9.49 10.34 -17.48
CA GLY A 134 9.08 10.80 -16.16
C GLY A 134 8.04 9.89 -15.51
N ARG A 135 8.02 9.85 -14.18
CA ARG A 135 7.05 9.07 -13.40
C ARG A 135 5.66 9.71 -13.32
N THR A 136 5.55 11.03 -13.46
CA THR A 136 4.29 11.77 -13.24
C THR A 136 3.14 11.30 -14.12
N SER A 137 3.40 11.05 -15.40
CA SER A 137 2.38 10.53 -16.32
C SER A 137 1.95 9.08 -16.03
N THR A 138 2.69 8.37 -15.18
CA THR A 138 2.46 6.96 -14.84
C THR A 138 1.87 6.80 -13.44
N LEU A 139 2.40 7.54 -12.46
CA LEU A 139 2.04 7.44 -11.05
C LEU A 139 1.20 8.61 -10.54
N GLY A 140 0.97 9.63 -11.38
CA GLY A 140 0.38 10.89 -10.96
C GLY A 140 1.37 11.82 -10.27
N THR A 141 0.85 12.97 -9.85
CA THR A 141 1.49 13.94 -8.96
C THR A 141 1.32 13.51 -7.50
N ASP A 142 2.22 13.99 -6.64
CA ASP A 142 2.06 13.77 -5.20
C ASP A 142 0.83 14.56 -4.72
N PRO A 143 -0.18 13.91 -4.11
CA PRO A 143 -1.37 14.60 -3.63
C PRO A 143 -1.06 15.72 -2.63
N GLU A 144 0.04 15.65 -1.87
CA GLU A 144 0.45 16.74 -0.97
C GLU A 144 0.95 17.99 -1.74
N THR A 145 1.46 17.79 -2.95
CA THR A 145 1.91 18.87 -3.84
C THR A 145 0.81 19.41 -4.76
N ASP A 146 -0.30 18.68 -4.90
CA ASP A 146 -1.47 19.04 -5.72
C ASP A 146 -2.47 19.95 -5.01
N HIS A 147 -2.17 20.35 -3.76
CA HIS A 147 -2.76 21.53 -3.15
C HIS A 147 -2.19 22.80 -3.80
N VAL A 148 -2.38 22.95 -5.11
CA VAL A 148 -2.36 24.27 -5.75
C VAL A 148 -3.33 25.12 -4.93
N SER A 149 -2.78 26.14 -4.26
CA SER A 149 -3.52 27.02 -3.37
C SER A 149 -4.85 27.38 -4.03
N VAL A 150 -5.96 26.93 -3.46
CA VAL A 150 -7.26 27.48 -3.80
C VAL A 150 -7.15 28.95 -3.42
N ALA A 151 -6.95 29.80 -4.42
CA ALA A 151 -6.83 31.24 -4.22
C ALA A 151 -8.09 31.69 -3.47
N ASN A 152 -7.88 32.16 -2.25
CA ASN A 152 -8.93 32.62 -1.36
C ASN A 152 -9.64 33.82 -2.03
N PRO A 153 -10.92 33.71 -2.44
CA PRO A 153 -11.60 34.83 -3.06
C PRO A 153 -12.29 35.63 -1.96
N VAL A 154 -11.53 36.40 -1.20
CA VAL A 154 -12.09 37.46 -0.34
C VAL A 154 -11.25 38.70 -0.53
N GLY A 155 -11.81 39.66 -1.29
CA GLY A 155 -11.15 40.91 -1.64
C GLY A 155 -10.98 41.85 -0.47
N ALA A 156 -10.01 42.76 -0.61
CA ALA A 156 -10.17 44.19 -0.37
C ALA A 156 -8.81 44.91 -0.53
N ASN A 157 -8.84 45.97 -1.34
CA ASN A 157 -8.09 47.20 -1.14
C ASN A 157 -6.55 47.18 -1.31
N GLY A 158 -6.16 47.49 -2.55
CA GLY A 158 -5.37 48.69 -2.85
C GLY A 158 -4.09 48.94 -2.07
N VAL A 159 -2.95 48.56 -2.65
CA VAL A 159 -1.72 49.37 -2.64
C VAL A 159 -1.03 49.21 -3.99
N ALA A 160 -0.74 50.34 -4.65
CA ALA A 160 -0.06 50.41 -5.93
C ALA A 160 1.37 49.84 -5.83
N ARG A 161 1.77 49.00 -6.79
CA ARG A 161 3.18 48.61 -6.97
C ARG A 161 3.90 49.72 -7.74
N PRO A 162 5.03 50.27 -7.28
CA PRO A 162 5.82 51.18 -8.11
C PRO A 162 6.50 50.36 -9.22
N ALA A 163 6.49 50.93 -10.42
CA ALA A 163 7.21 50.43 -11.57
C ALA A 163 8.72 50.63 -11.35
N LEU A 164 9.51 49.56 -11.45
CA LEU A 164 10.95 49.67 -11.60
C LEU A 164 11.31 49.51 -13.08
N THR A 165 11.68 50.63 -13.68
CA THR A 165 12.42 50.72 -14.94
C THR A 165 13.90 50.84 -14.61
N ARG A 166 14.69 49.82 -14.95
CA ARG A 166 15.84 49.83 -15.87
C ARG A 166 16.66 48.56 -15.71
#